data_AF-A0A931AI95-F1
#
_entry.id   AF-A0A931AI95-F1
#
_cell.length_a   1.000
_cell.length_b   1.000
_cell.length_c   1.000
_cell.angle_alpha   90.00
_cell.angle_beta   90.00
_cell.angle_gamma   90.00
#
_symmetry.space_group_name_H-M   'P 1'
#
loop_
_entity.id
_entity.type
_entity.pdbx_description
1 polymer ?
#
loop_
_entity_poly.entity_id
_entity_poly.type
_entity_poly.pdbx_seq_one_letter_code
_entity_poly.pdbx_strand_id
1 'polypeptide(L)'
;MRVHVVSDVHGRADALARAGDGADALVCLGDLILFIDYDDHAQGIFPDLFGAEKAAEFIGLRTAKRFDAARALSAELWATLDGDPREHIERNVRAQYADLFAAMPTPAYLTYGNVDLPRLWADYLKPGQQVLDGQVAEIGGLRFGFVGGGLRTPYRTPYEISDEAYAAKVEAVGEVDVLC
;
A
#
# COMPACT_ATOMS: atom_id res chain seq x y z
N MET A 1 -23.55 8.27 -11.56
CA MET A 1 -22.62 7.19 -11.20
C MET A 1 -22.10 7.48 -9.80
N ARG A 2 -22.15 6.50 -8.88
CA ARG A 2 -21.59 6.59 -7.54
C ARG A 2 -20.20 5.96 -7.54
N VAL A 3 -19.19 6.76 -7.25
CA VAL A 3 -17.81 6.29 -7.11
C VAL A 3 -17.46 6.34 -5.63
N HIS A 4 -16.93 5.25 -5.10
CA HIS A 4 -16.31 5.24 -3.78
C HIS A 4 -14.79 5.36 -3.96
N VAL A 5 -14.15 6.13 -3.09
CA VAL A 5 -12.70 6.36 -3.12
C VAL A 5 -12.13 5.91 -1.79
N VAL A 6 -11.07 5.10 -1.82
CA VAL A 6 -10.33 4.63 -0.64
C VAL A 6 -8.84 4.86 -0.81
N SER A 7 -8.14 5.10 0.28
CA SER A 7 -6.67 5.17 0.40
C SER A 7 -6.24 4.45 1.68
N ASP A 8 -4.93 4.26 1.88
CA ASP A 8 -4.36 3.75 3.13
C ASP A 8 -4.99 2.41 3.56
N VAL A 9 -5.13 1.48 2.60
CA VAL A 9 -5.89 0.24 2.80
C VAL A 9 -5.26 -0.65 3.88
N HIS A 10 -3.93 -0.72 3.92
CA HIS A 10 -3.14 -1.35 4.97
C HIS A 10 -3.70 -2.71 5.43
N GLY A 11 -3.74 -3.67 4.51
CA GLY A 11 -4.10 -5.06 4.82
C GLY A 11 -5.58 -5.31 5.12
N ARG A 12 -6.43 -4.27 5.13
CA ARG A 12 -7.85 -4.37 5.49
C ARG A 12 -8.73 -4.93 4.36
N ALA A 13 -8.49 -6.17 3.96
CA ALA A 13 -9.28 -6.87 2.94
C ALA A 13 -10.78 -6.91 3.27
N ASP A 14 -11.14 -7.06 4.55
CA ASP A 14 -12.53 -7.05 5.01
C ASP A 14 -13.24 -5.72 4.76
N ALA A 15 -12.54 -4.61 5.02
CA ALA A 15 -13.06 -3.26 4.81
C ALA A 15 -13.06 -2.92 3.32
N LEU A 16 -12.03 -3.34 2.58
CA LEU A 16 -11.92 -3.14 1.14
C LEU A 16 -13.07 -3.82 0.38
N ALA A 17 -13.47 -5.03 0.77
CA ALA A 17 -14.62 -5.72 0.20
C ALA A 17 -15.91 -4.91 0.39
N ARG A 18 -16.14 -4.41 1.61
CA ARG A 18 -17.32 -3.58 1.94
C ARG A 18 -17.27 -2.18 1.34
N ALA A 19 -16.09 -1.68 0.99
CA ALA A 19 -15.93 -0.36 0.39
C ALA A 19 -16.65 -0.25 -0.96
N GLY A 20 -16.92 -1.36 -1.64
CA GLY A 20 -17.71 -1.40 -2.87
C GLY A 20 -19.24 -1.36 -2.64
N ASP A 21 -19.73 -1.46 -1.41
CA ASP A 21 -21.16 -1.61 -1.14
C ASP A 21 -21.95 -0.40 -1.63
N GLY A 22 -22.76 -0.61 -2.67
CA GLY A 22 -23.59 0.42 -3.29
C GLY A 22 -22.86 1.37 -4.22
N ALA A 23 -21.57 1.13 -4.52
CA ALA A 23 -20.81 1.86 -5.53
C ALA A 23 -21.00 1.26 -6.94
N ASP A 24 -20.97 2.12 -7.96
CA ASP A 24 -20.91 1.70 -9.36
C ASP A 24 -19.45 1.40 -9.79
N ALA A 25 -18.47 2.01 -9.11
CA ALA A 25 -17.03 1.74 -9.28
C ALA A 25 -16.25 2.13 -8.02
N LEU A 26 -15.11 1.48 -7.80
CA LEU A 26 -14.15 1.82 -6.76
C LEU A 26 -12.93 2.54 -7.36
N VAL A 27 -12.44 3.57 -6.69
CA VAL A 27 -11.09 4.12 -6.87
C VAL A 27 -10.28 3.79 -5.62
N CYS A 28 -9.13 3.14 -5.78
CA CYS A 28 -8.27 2.73 -4.68
C CYS A 28 -6.86 3.32 -4.87
N LEU A 29 -6.48 4.20 -3.96
CA LEU A 29 -5.28 5.05 -4.02
C LEU A 29 -4.08 4.42 -3.30
N GLY A 30 -4.02 3.09 -3.32
CA GLY A 30 -2.87 2.31 -2.86
C GLY A 30 -2.69 2.23 -1.34
N ASP A 31 -1.44 2.06 -0.94
CA ASP A 31 -0.99 1.73 0.41
C ASP A 31 -1.67 0.46 0.92
N LEU A 32 -1.61 -0.59 0.09
CA LEU A 32 -2.26 -1.87 0.33
C LEU A 32 -1.57 -2.67 1.45
N ILE A 33 -0.24 -2.55 1.57
CA ILE A 33 0.54 -3.37 2.51
C ILE A 33 0.42 -2.86 3.94
N LEU A 34 0.13 -3.78 4.87
CA LEU A 34 0.27 -3.56 6.31
C LEU A 34 1.60 -4.15 6.79
N PHE A 35 2.60 -3.30 6.99
CA PHE A 35 3.85 -3.74 7.57
C PHE A 35 3.78 -3.86 9.09
N ILE A 36 3.21 -2.86 9.76
CA ILE A 36 3.04 -2.82 11.21
C ILE A 36 1.84 -1.94 11.58
N ASP A 37 1.02 -2.39 12.50
CA ASP A 37 -0.13 -1.63 13.03
C ASP A 37 0.21 -1.08 14.42
N TYR A 38 -0.03 0.22 14.63
CA TYR A 38 0.27 0.92 15.89
C TYR A 38 -0.85 0.82 16.93
N ASP A 39 -2.06 0.45 16.52
CA ASP A 39 -3.22 0.26 17.39
C ASP A 39 -3.35 -1.22 17.79
N ASP A 40 -3.29 -2.13 16.81
CA ASP A 40 -3.27 -3.58 17.05
C ASP A 40 -1.91 -4.20 16.73
N HIS A 41 -1.07 -4.36 17.75
CA HIS A 41 0.33 -4.80 17.58
C HIS A 41 0.46 -6.27 17.13
N ALA A 42 -0.64 -7.00 17.02
CA ALA A 42 -0.66 -8.35 16.47
C ALA A 42 -0.83 -8.40 14.95
N GLN A 43 -1.07 -7.27 14.27
CA GLN A 43 -1.35 -7.25 12.83
C GLN A 43 -0.17 -6.72 11.98
N GLY A 44 -0.01 -7.33 10.81
CA GLY A 44 0.95 -6.93 9.78
C GLY A 44 2.17 -7.83 9.67
N ILE A 45 3.02 -7.53 8.67
CA ILE A 45 4.20 -8.33 8.35
C ILE A 45 5.17 -8.45 9.54
N PHE A 46 5.35 -7.37 10.31
CA PHE A 46 6.30 -7.36 11.42
C PHE A 46 5.93 -8.35 12.54
N PRO A 47 4.72 -8.33 13.12
CA PRO A 47 4.31 -9.36 14.07
C PRO A 47 4.19 -10.76 13.47
N ASP A 48 3.87 -10.91 12.18
CA ASP A 48 3.89 -12.23 11.52
C ASP A 48 5.30 -12.86 11.51
N LEU A 49 6.35 -12.03 11.40
CA LEU A 49 7.74 -12.48 11.40
C LEU A 49 8.33 -12.65 12.80
N PHE A 50 7.99 -11.76 13.73
CA PHE A 50 8.70 -11.64 15.02
C PHE A 50 7.81 -11.85 16.25
N GLY A 51 6.51 -11.99 16.07
CA GLY A 51 5.51 -12.10 17.12
C GLY A 51 5.01 -10.75 17.65
N ALA A 52 3.77 -10.76 18.15
CA ALA A 52 3.08 -9.57 18.66
C ALA A 52 3.80 -8.90 19.85
N GLU A 53 4.45 -9.68 20.72
CA GLU A 53 5.21 -9.13 21.85
C GLU A 53 6.37 -8.25 21.38
N LYS A 54 7.10 -8.67 20.34
CA LYS A 54 8.21 -7.92 19.77
C LYS A 54 7.75 -6.73 18.94
N ALA A 55 6.62 -6.84 18.27
CA ALA A 55 5.96 -5.70 17.64
C ALA A 55 5.59 -4.64 18.68
N ALA A 56 4.96 -5.02 19.79
CA ALA A 56 4.59 -4.10 20.87
C ALA A 56 5.81 -3.40 21.49
N GLU A 57 6.89 -4.14 21.74
CA GLU A 57 8.16 -3.58 22.23
C GLU A 57 8.73 -2.55 21.25
N PHE A 58 8.80 -2.89 19.96
CA PHE A 58 9.30 -2.01 18.91
C PHE A 58 8.45 -0.74 18.75
N ILE A 59 7.12 -0.88 18.72
CA ILE A 59 6.18 0.25 18.65
C ILE A 59 6.32 1.15 19.87
N GLY A 60 6.40 0.57 21.08
CA GLY A 60 6.61 1.31 22.31
C GLY A 60 7.87 2.19 22.27
N LEU A 61 8.99 1.66 21.76
CA LEU A 61 10.22 2.42 21.57
C LEU A 61 10.04 3.58 20.58
N ARG A 62 9.34 3.35 19.46
CA ARG A 62 9.08 4.40 18.44
C ARG A 62 8.16 5.49 18.97
N THR A 63 7.09 5.12 19.67
CA THR A 63 6.14 6.06 20.29
C THR A 63 6.82 6.91 21.36
N ALA A 64 7.75 6.32 22.12
CA ALA A 64 8.61 7.04 23.07
C ALA A 64 9.75 7.84 22.40
N LYS A 65 9.82 7.90 21.07
CA LYS A 65 10.88 8.56 20.27
C LYS A 65 12.30 8.03 20.56
N ARG A 66 12.43 6.80 21.04
CA ARG A 66 13.70 6.12 21.31
C ARG A 66 14.20 5.39 20.05
N PHE A 67 14.44 6.15 18.99
CA PHE A 67 14.70 5.59 17.65
C PHE A 67 15.95 4.72 17.57
N ASP A 68 17.02 5.04 18.31
CA ASP A 68 18.25 4.22 18.29
C ASP A 68 18.04 2.86 18.94
N ALA A 69 17.28 2.81 20.04
CA ALA A 69 16.88 1.56 20.66
C ALA A 69 15.95 0.75 19.75
N ALA A 70 14.99 1.40 19.08
CA ALA A 70 14.11 0.74 18.11
C ALA A 70 14.92 0.15 16.94
N ARG A 71 15.92 0.86 16.43
CA ARG A 71 16.82 0.37 15.37
C ARG A 71 17.66 -0.81 15.84
N ALA A 72 18.20 -0.76 17.05
CA ALA A 72 18.96 -1.86 17.63
C ALA A 72 18.09 -3.12 17.77
N LEU A 73 16.90 -3.00 18.36
CA LEU A 73 15.93 -4.10 18.46
C LEU A 73 15.56 -4.66 17.08
N SER A 74 15.25 -3.79 16.11
CA SER A 74 14.93 -4.25 14.76
C SER A 74 16.10 -5.01 14.14
N ALA A 75 17.33 -4.53 14.28
CA ALA A 75 18.51 -5.19 13.73
C ALA A 75 18.74 -6.57 14.37
N GLU A 76 18.56 -6.68 15.69
CA GLU A 76 18.62 -7.95 16.41
C GLU A 76 17.57 -8.95 15.91
N LEU A 77 16.32 -8.51 15.74
CA LEU A 77 15.23 -9.36 15.22
C LEU A 77 15.49 -9.81 13.78
N TRP A 78 15.94 -8.92 12.90
CA TRP A 78 16.28 -9.31 11.53
C TRP A 78 17.42 -10.33 11.47
N ALA A 79 18.36 -10.27 12.42
CA ALA A 79 19.46 -11.22 12.51
C ALA A 79 19.02 -12.63 12.97
N THR A 80 17.80 -12.80 13.50
CA THR A 80 17.28 -14.13 13.86
C THR A 80 16.66 -14.87 12.66
N LEU A 81 16.46 -14.20 11.53
CA LEU A 81 15.91 -14.83 10.33
C LEU A 81 17.05 -15.37 9.44
N ASP A 82 16.88 -16.60 8.96
CA ASP A 82 17.77 -17.18 7.96
C ASP A 82 17.49 -16.60 6.56
N GLY A 83 18.52 -16.47 5.72
CA GLY A 83 18.38 -16.03 4.33
C GLY A 83 18.28 -14.51 4.15
N ASP A 84 17.79 -14.05 3.00
CA ASP A 84 17.64 -12.61 2.72
C ASP A 84 16.35 -12.07 3.38
N PRO A 85 16.42 -11.06 4.27
CA PRO A 85 15.26 -10.34 4.79
C PRO A 85 14.22 -9.95 3.74
N ARG A 86 14.65 -9.62 2.52
CA ARG A 86 13.76 -9.24 1.42
C ARG A 86 12.84 -10.37 0.98
N GLU A 87 13.30 -11.61 1.03
CA GLU A 87 12.49 -12.78 0.66
C GLU A 87 11.37 -13.02 1.68
N HIS A 88 11.65 -12.80 2.97
CA HIS A 88 10.63 -12.90 4.02
C HIS A 88 9.57 -11.81 3.88
N ILE A 89 9.99 -10.56 3.63
CA ILE A 89 9.04 -9.46 3.39
C ILE A 89 8.21 -9.75 2.14
N GLU A 90 8.84 -10.09 1.02
CA GLU A 90 8.12 -10.35 -0.23
C GLU A 90 7.12 -11.50 -0.08
N ARG A 91 7.46 -12.58 0.62
CA ARG A 91 6.53 -13.69 0.88
C ARG A 91 5.27 -13.21 1.60
N ASN A 92 5.40 -12.38 2.62
CA ASN A 92 4.26 -11.84 3.36
C ASN A 92 3.46 -10.81 2.52
N VAL A 93 4.14 -9.95 1.76
CA VAL A 93 3.48 -9.03 0.82
C VAL A 93 2.63 -9.80 -0.21
N ARG A 94 3.17 -10.88 -0.76
CA ARG A 94 2.47 -11.74 -1.71
C ARG A 94 1.21 -12.38 -1.11
N ALA A 95 1.24 -12.74 0.18
CA ALA A 95 0.08 -13.25 0.89
C ALA A 95 -0.99 -12.15 1.05
N GLN A 96 -0.61 -10.96 1.53
CA GLN A 96 -1.54 -9.83 1.65
C GLN A 96 -2.15 -9.43 0.30
N TYR A 97 -1.37 -9.37 -0.78
CA TYR A 97 -1.90 -9.08 -2.12
C TYR A 97 -2.88 -10.15 -2.62
N ALA A 98 -2.65 -11.43 -2.35
CA ALA A 98 -3.59 -12.47 -2.72
C ALA A 98 -4.98 -12.21 -2.13
N ASP A 99 -5.04 -11.84 -0.85
CA ASP A 99 -6.28 -11.57 -0.15
C ASP A 99 -6.91 -10.23 -0.59
N LEU A 100 -6.10 -9.17 -0.69
CA LEU A 100 -6.56 -7.83 -1.04
C LEU A 100 -7.12 -7.76 -2.46
N PHE A 101 -6.40 -8.27 -3.46
CA PHE A 101 -6.89 -8.27 -4.85
C PHE A 101 -8.07 -9.22 -5.05
N ALA A 102 -8.20 -10.28 -4.23
CA ALA A 102 -9.38 -11.13 -4.24
C ALA A 102 -10.61 -10.45 -3.61
N ALA A 103 -10.42 -9.66 -2.55
CA ALA A 103 -11.47 -8.91 -1.87
C ALA A 103 -11.89 -7.64 -2.62
N MET A 104 -11.01 -7.08 -3.45
CA MET A 104 -11.21 -5.81 -4.12
C MET A 104 -12.39 -5.83 -5.10
N PRO A 105 -13.38 -4.92 -4.94
CA PRO A 105 -14.53 -4.80 -5.82
C PRO A 105 -14.18 -4.62 -7.30
N THR A 106 -15.15 -4.89 -8.18
CA THR A 106 -15.07 -4.60 -9.62
C THR A 106 -16.31 -3.85 -10.09
N PRO A 107 -16.19 -2.85 -11.00
CA PRO A 107 -14.93 -2.32 -11.55
C PRO A 107 -14.14 -1.49 -10.52
N ALA A 108 -12.81 -1.60 -10.57
CA ALA A 108 -11.90 -0.82 -9.72
C ALA A 108 -10.76 -0.17 -10.53
N TYR A 109 -10.46 1.07 -10.19
CA TYR A 109 -9.36 1.86 -10.73
C TYR A 109 -8.34 2.10 -9.63
N LEU A 110 -7.08 1.81 -9.92
CA LEU A 110 -6.05 1.63 -8.91
C LEU A 110 -4.84 2.49 -9.23
N THR A 111 -4.27 3.14 -8.23
CA THR A 111 -2.90 3.65 -8.31
C THR A 111 -2.11 3.22 -7.09
N TYR A 112 -0.79 3.36 -7.16
CA TYR A 112 0.12 2.88 -6.12
C TYR A 112 0.23 3.87 -4.97
N GLY A 113 0.37 3.37 -3.76
CA GLY A 113 0.86 4.12 -2.62
C GLY A 113 2.38 3.99 -2.47
N ASN A 114 2.94 4.60 -1.44
CA ASN A 114 4.39 4.60 -1.23
C ASN A 114 4.91 3.29 -0.61
N VAL A 115 4.05 2.50 0.03
CA VAL A 115 4.46 1.21 0.61
C VAL A 115 4.36 0.03 -0.37
N ASP A 116 3.63 0.22 -1.47
CA ASP A 116 3.31 -0.85 -2.41
C ASP A 116 4.55 -1.36 -3.17
N LEU A 117 4.38 -2.52 -3.81
CA LEU A 117 5.37 -3.17 -4.68
C LEU A 117 4.78 -3.34 -6.08
N PRO A 118 4.79 -2.29 -6.92
CA PRO A 118 4.14 -2.30 -8.24
C PRO A 118 4.54 -3.46 -9.14
N ARG A 119 5.81 -3.90 -9.07
CA ARG A 119 6.33 -5.05 -9.84
C ARG A 119 5.58 -6.37 -9.58
N LEU A 120 4.82 -6.47 -8.48
CA LEU A 120 4.09 -7.66 -8.10
C LEU A 120 2.61 -7.61 -8.49
N TRP A 121 2.03 -6.43 -8.71
CA TRP A 121 0.57 -6.28 -8.86
C TRP A 121 0.01 -7.04 -10.06
N ALA A 122 0.76 -7.13 -11.15
CA ALA A 122 0.34 -7.86 -12.36
C ALA A 122 0.02 -9.34 -12.10
N ASP A 123 0.66 -9.96 -11.09
CA ASP A 123 0.41 -11.36 -10.71
C ASP A 123 -0.98 -11.56 -10.06
N TYR A 124 -1.61 -10.49 -9.56
CA TYR A 124 -2.81 -10.55 -8.71
C TYR A 124 -4.06 -9.91 -9.33
N LEU A 125 -3.89 -9.03 -10.31
CA LEU A 125 -4.99 -8.32 -10.96
C LEU A 125 -6.08 -9.27 -11.46
N LYS A 126 -7.32 -8.90 -11.20
CA LYS A 126 -8.52 -9.59 -11.66
C LYS A 126 -9.17 -8.82 -12.81
N PRO A 127 -9.96 -9.49 -13.68
CA PRO A 127 -10.77 -8.80 -14.67
C PRO A 127 -11.63 -7.71 -14.04
N GLY A 128 -11.62 -6.50 -14.61
CA GLY A 128 -12.32 -5.33 -14.06
C GLY A 128 -11.52 -4.50 -13.06
N GLN A 129 -10.29 -4.90 -12.72
CA GLN A 129 -9.34 -4.08 -11.96
C GLN A 129 -8.33 -3.47 -12.94
N GLN A 130 -8.19 -2.15 -12.91
CA GLN A 130 -7.32 -1.41 -13.82
C GLN A 130 -6.34 -0.55 -13.03
N VAL A 131 -5.04 -0.75 -13.27
CA VAL A 131 -3.98 0.09 -12.70
C VAL A 131 -3.71 1.26 -13.63
N LEU A 132 -3.66 2.46 -13.05
CA LEU A 132 -3.47 3.74 -13.73
C LEU A 132 -2.43 4.55 -12.96
N ASP A 133 -1.39 5.00 -13.65
CA ASP A 133 -0.29 5.76 -13.03
C ASP A 133 0.40 6.64 -14.09
N GLY A 134 0.24 7.97 -13.97
CA GLY A 134 0.48 8.90 -15.06
C GLY A 134 -0.54 8.77 -16.20
N GLN A 135 -1.73 8.25 -15.90
CA GLN A 135 -2.77 7.92 -16.89
C GLN A 135 -4.13 8.49 -16.49
N VAL A 136 -5.03 8.61 -17.48
CA VAL A 136 -6.39 9.13 -17.31
C VAL A 136 -7.42 8.06 -17.65
N ALA A 137 -8.50 7.99 -16.89
CA ALA A 137 -9.70 7.23 -17.22
C ALA A 137 -10.96 8.11 -17.15
N GLU A 138 -11.95 7.81 -17.99
CA GLU A 138 -13.27 8.43 -17.88
C GLU A 138 -14.17 7.57 -16.97
N ILE A 139 -14.67 8.18 -15.90
CA ILE A 139 -15.54 7.53 -14.92
C ILE A 139 -16.76 8.42 -14.71
N GLY A 140 -17.93 7.93 -15.12
CA GLY A 140 -19.20 8.67 -14.93
C GLY A 140 -19.28 9.98 -15.71
N GLY A 141 -18.53 10.11 -16.82
CA GLY A 141 -18.46 11.33 -17.64
C GLY A 141 -17.46 12.37 -17.17
N LEU A 142 -16.65 12.06 -16.14
CA LEU A 142 -15.55 12.90 -15.67
C LEU A 142 -14.20 12.23 -15.97
N ARG A 143 -13.17 13.04 -16.19
CA ARG A 143 -11.79 12.60 -16.41
C ARG A 143 -11.06 12.51 -15.07
N PHE A 144 -10.63 11.29 -14.71
CA PHE A 144 -9.83 11.00 -13.53
C PHE A 144 -8.38 10.77 -13.94
N GLY A 145 -7.47 11.62 -13.47
CA GLY A 145 -6.02 11.41 -13.62
C GLY A 145 -5.45 10.71 -12.39
N PHE A 146 -4.56 9.75 -12.58
CA PHE A 146 -4.00 8.93 -11.50
C PHE A 146 -2.49 9.12 -11.41
N VAL A 147 -1.98 9.45 -10.22
CA VAL A 147 -0.54 9.62 -9.96
C VAL A 147 -0.16 8.92 -8.66
N GLY A 148 0.47 7.76 -8.79
CA GLY A 148 0.84 6.91 -7.65
C GLY A 148 2.28 7.06 -7.18
N GLY A 149 2.53 6.53 -5.99
CA GLY A 149 3.82 6.51 -5.30
C GLY A 149 4.01 7.66 -4.33
N GLY A 150 5.08 7.60 -3.55
CA GLY A 150 5.49 8.66 -2.62
C GLY A 150 6.71 9.42 -3.11
N LEU A 151 6.89 10.66 -2.67
CA LEU A 151 8.19 11.32 -2.78
C LEU A 151 9.16 10.71 -1.77
N ARG A 152 10.46 10.88 -2.02
CA ARG A 152 11.51 10.36 -1.13
C ARG A 152 11.41 10.95 0.27
N THR A 153 11.41 10.08 1.27
CA THR A 153 11.37 10.48 2.68
C THR A 153 12.51 9.80 3.47
N PRO A 154 12.77 10.23 4.72
CA PRO A 154 13.66 9.48 5.61
C PRO A 154 13.17 8.06 5.93
N TYR A 155 11.88 7.75 5.69
CA TYR A 155 11.31 6.42 5.94
C TYR A 155 11.71 5.40 4.87
N ARG A 156 12.02 5.83 3.64
CA ARG A 156 12.50 4.98 2.54
C ARG A 156 11.55 3.81 2.26
N THR A 157 10.26 4.11 2.11
CA THR A 157 9.27 3.07 1.81
C THR A 157 9.50 2.49 0.40
N PRO A 158 8.98 1.27 0.12
CA PRO A 158 9.30 0.54 -1.10
C PRO A 158 9.06 1.24 -2.45
N TYR A 159 8.05 2.12 -2.56
CA TYR A 159 7.71 2.83 -3.78
C TYR A 159 7.77 4.36 -3.62
N GLU A 160 8.88 4.83 -3.07
CA GLU A 160 9.27 6.24 -3.17
C GLU A 160 9.98 6.52 -4.50
N ILE A 161 9.48 7.49 -5.26
CA ILE A 161 10.01 7.93 -6.55
C ILE A 161 10.65 9.31 -6.43
N SER A 162 11.44 9.71 -7.43
CA SER A 162 12.05 11.04 -7.44
C SER A 162 11.01 12.12 -7.78
N ASP A 163 11.30 13.35 -7.38
CA ASP A 163 10.51 14.53 -7.72
C ASP A 163 10.30 14.65 -9.23
N GLU A 164 11.32 14.36 -10.05
CA GLU A 164 11.22 14.39 -11.51
C GLU A 164 10.28 13.31 -12.06
N ALA A 165 10.34 12.10 -11.49
CA ALA A 165 9.44 11.01 -11.90
C ALA A 165 7.99 11.31 -11.50
N TYR A 166 7.78 11.88 -10.31
CA TYR A 166 6.45 12.30 -9.86
C TYR A 166 5.91 13.43 -10.74
N ALA A 167 6.72 14.46 -11.00
CA ALA A 167 6.34 15.57 -11.88
C ALA A 167 5.98 15.11 -13.30
N ALA A 168 6.76 14.18 -13.88
CA ALA A 168 6.47 13.63 -15.20
C ALA A 168 5.11 12.92 -15.25
N LYS A 169 4.69 12.23 -14.18
CA LYS A 169 3.36 11.62 -14.09
C LYS A 169 2.25 12.67 -14.02
N VAL A 170 2.45 13.73 -13.23
CA VAL A 170 1.51 14.86 -13.14
C VAL A 170 1.36 15.57 -14.49
N GLU A 171 2.46 15.78 -15.20
CA GLU A 171 2.43 16.36 -16.55
C GLU A 171 1.70 15.43 -17.55
N ALA A 172 1.91 14.11 -17.44
CA ALA A 172 1.32 13.13 -18.34
C ALA A 172 -0.22 13.05 -18.23
N VAL A 173 -0.80 13.26 -17.03
CA VAL A 173 -2.27 13.25 -16.87
C VAL A 173 -2.94 14.50 -17.46
N GLY A 174 -2.22 15.63 -17.54
CA GLY A 174 -2.74 16.88 -18.06
C GLY A 174 -3.93 17.43 -17.27
N GLU A 175 -4.79 18.20 -17.94
CA GLU A 175 -6.01 18.74 -17.34
C GLU A 175 -7.06 17.65 -17.14
N VAL A 176 -7.48 17.44 -15.89
CA VAL A 176 -8.45 16.44 -15.46
C VAL A 176 -9.47 17.06 -14.50
N ASP A 177 -10.66 16.46 -14.42
CA ASP A 177 -11.72 16.92 -13.52
C ASP A 177 -11.44 16.50 -12.07
N VAL A 178 -10.80 15.33 -11.89
CA VAL A 178 -10.40 14.76 -10.60
C VAL A 178 -8.98 14.24 -10.70
N LEU A 179 -8.11 14.64 -9.76
CA LEU A 179 -6.77 14.09 -9.60
C LEU A 179 -6.76 13.10 -8.43
N CYS A 180 -6.30 11.88 -8.70
CA CYS A 180 -6.22 10.73 -7.81
C CYS A 180 -4.76 10.37 -7.52
#